data_AF-A0A2M8L0T2-F1
#
_entry.id   AF-A0A2M8L0T2-F1
#
_cell.length_a   1.000
_cell.length_b   1.000
_cell.length_c   1.000
_cell.angle_alpha   90.00
_cell.angle_beta   90.00
_cell.angle_gamma   90.00
#
_symmetry.space_group_name_H-M   'P 1'
#
loop_
_entity.id
_entity.type
_entity.pdbx_description
1 polymer ?
#
loop_
_entity_poly.entity_id
_entity_poly.type
_entity_poly.pdbx_seq_one_letter_code
_entity_poly.pdbx_strand_id
1 'polypeptide(L)' 'MNTITDSYQKIFANKKKIMVVTAHPDDLEIMCGGLVARLVADGKIVRSVKVTTGDMGSRGVKISQTDLRNA' A
#
# COMPACT_ATOMS: atom_id res chain seq x y z
N MET A 1 -12.01 -3.66 -29.36
CA MET A 1 -11.42 -3.01 -28.16
C MET A 1 -11.99 -3.71 -26.95
N ASN A 2 -11.15 -4.24 -26.05
CA ASN A 2 -11.64 -4.71 -24.75
C ASN A 2 -11.84 -3.49 -23.84
N THR A 3 -13.06 -3.32 -23.34
CA THR A 3 -13.39 -2.26 -22.38
C THR A 3 -12.78 -2.61 -21.03
N ILE A 4 -12.03 -1.68 -20.43
CA ILE A 4 -11.59 -1.82 -19.05
C ILE A 4 -12.81 -1.59 -18.14
N THR A 5 -13.11 -2.55 -17.28
CA THR A 5 -14.27 -2.50 -16.38
C THR A 5 -13.83 -2.35 -14.94
N ASP A 6 -14.41 -1.39 -14.21
CA ASP A 6 -14.24 -1.27 -12.77
C ASP A 6 -14.96 -2.44 -12.06
N SER A 7 -14.19 -3.26 -11.36
CA SER A 7 -14.69 -4.43 -10.62
C SER A 7 -14.80 -4.20 -9.11
N TYR A 8 -14.59 -2.96 -8.63
CA TYR A 8 -14.52 -2.65 -7.21
C TYR A 8 -15.73 -3.15 -6.41
N GLN A 9 -16.95 -2.84 -6.85
CA GLN A 9 -18.15 -3.26 -6.12
C GLN A 9 -18.33 -4.77 -6.12
N LYS A 10 -18.02 -5.43 -7.24
CA LYS A 10 -18.07 -6.90 -7.35
C LYS A 10 -17.14 -7.56 -6.33
N ILE A 11 -15.98 -6.97 -6.05
CA ILE A 11 -14.98 -7.53 -5.13
C ILE A 11 -15.27 -7.13 -3.69
N PHE A 12 -15.60 -5.86 -3.44
CA PHE A 12 -15.53 -5.27 -2.09
C PHE A 12 -16.87 -4.92 -1.43
N ALA A 13 -18.02 -5.05 -2.12
CA ALA A 13 -19.32 -4.65 -1.56
C ALA A 13 -19.59 -5.21 -0.14
N ASN A 14 -19.27 -6.49 0.08
CA ASN A 14 -19.52 -7.18 1.36
C ASN A 14 -18.26 -7.35 2.24
N LYS A 15 -17.19 -6.61 1.98
CA LYS A 15 -15.93 -6.69 2.74
C LYS A 15 -15.73 -5.44 3.60
N LYS A 16 -15.61 -5.63 4.92
CA LYS A 16 -15.45 -4.51 5.88
C LYS A 16 -14.02 -4.31 6.38
N LYS A 17 -13.20 -5.37 6.41
CA LYS A 17 -11.81 -5.36 6.89
C LYS A 17 -10.90 -5.84 5.78
N ILE A 18 -9.85 -5.07 5.51
CA ILE A 18 -8.89 -5.33 4.44
C ILE A 18 -7.50 -5.24 5.03
N MET A 19 -6.64 -6.18 4.67
CA MET A 19 -5.22 -6.16 5.01
C MET A 19 -4.43 -6.03 3.71
N VAL A 20 -3.51 -5.08 3.67
CA VAL A 20 -2.55 -4.89 2.59
C VAL A 20 -1.19 -5.28 3.13
N VAL A 21 -0.56 -6.29 2.51
CA VAL A 21 0.75 -6.79 2.93
C VAL A 21 1.76 -6.40 1.85
N THR A 22 2.80 -5.68 2.25
CA THR A 22 3.84 -5.18 1.34
C THR A 22 5.24 -5.46 1.87
N ALA A 23 6.24 -5.44 1.00
CA ALA A 23 7.62 -5.69 1.41
C ALA A 23 8.20 -4.45 2.12
N HIS A 24 7.99 -3.27 1.53
CA HIS A 24 8.58 -2.00 1.96
C HIS A 24 7.49 -0.97 2.32
N PRO A 25 7.87 0.14 2.99
CA PRO A 25 6.93 1.16 3.46
C PRO A 25 6.20 1.97 2.38
N ASP A 26 6.69 1.99 1.14
CA ASP A 26 6.21 2.79 0.00
C ASP A 26 5.40 1.99 -1.04
N ASP A 27 5.55 0.66 -1.03
CA ASP A 27 4.87 -0.26 -1.93
C ASP A 27 3.34 -0.08 -1.90
N LEU A 28 2.73 0.21 -0.74
CA LEU A 28 1.28 0.35 -0.62
C LEU A 28 0.80 1.54 -1.46
N GLU A 29 1.45 2.67 -1.32
CA GLU A 29 1.14 3.93 -1.97
C GLU A 29 1.29 3.79 -3.49
N ILE A 30 2.41 3.20 -3.93
CA ILE A 30 2.74 3.06 -5.35
C ILE A 30 1.84 2.04 -6.04
N MET A 31 1.65 0.87 -5.42
CA MET A 31 0.95 -0.24 -6.09
C MET A 31 -0.57 -0.14 -5.98
N CYS A 32 -1.09 0.38 -4.85
CA CYS A 32 -2.53 0.32 -4.58
C CYS A 32 -3.09 1.52 -3.79
N GLY A 33 -2.36 2.64 -3.70
CA GLY A 33 -2.78 3.81 -2.92
C GLY A 33 -4.18 4.32 -3.30
N GLY A 34 -4.48 4.38 -4.60
CA GLY A 34 -5.82 4.78 -5.08
C GLY A 34 -6.94 3.80 -4.66
N LEU A 35 -6.66 2.50 -4.63
CA LEU A 35 -7.61 1.50 -4.15
C LEU A 35 -7.82 1.64 -2.64
N VAL A 36 -6.74 1.80 -1.86
CA VAL A 36 -6.81 1.99 -0.40
C VAL A 36 -7.60 3.24 -0.07
N ALA A 37 -7.34 4.36 -0.74
CA ALA A 37 -8.09 5.59 -0.57
C ALA A 37 -9.59 5.38 -0.81
N ARG A 38 -9.96 4.68 -1.89
CA ARG A 38 -11.35 4.34 -2.19
C ARG A 38 -11.97 3.43 -1.13
N LEU A 39 -11.26 2.42 -0.65
CA LEU A 39 -11.73 1.51 0.41
C LEU A 39 -12.02 2.27 1.71
N VAL A 40 -11.11 3.17 2.11
CA VAL A 40 -11.27 4.00 3.31
C VAL A 40 -12.44 4.98 3.16
N ALA A 41 -12.55 5.65 2.01
CA ALA A 41 -13.67 6.56 1.72
C ALA A 41 -15.04 5.83 1.77
N ASP A 42 -15.06 4.54 1.41
CA ASP A 42 -16.22 3.65 1.46
C ASP A 42 -16.40 2.98 2.84
N GLY A 43 -15.82 3.58 3.90
CA GLY A 43 -16.02 3.21 5.29
C GLY A 43 -15.37 1.90 5.73
N LYS A 44 -14.43 1.35 4.95
CA LYS A 44 -13.77 0.08 5.28
C LYS A 44 -12.55 0.29 6.17
N ILE A 45 -12.31 -0.68 7.05
CA ILE A 45 -11.12 -0.70 7.90
C ILE A 45 -9.98 -1.32 7.09
N VAL A 46 -8.96 -0.52 6.78
CA VAL A 46 -7.76 -1.00 6.08
C VAL A 46 -6.59 -1.04 7.05
N ARG A 47 -5.88 -2.17 7.07
CA ARG A 47 -4.63 -2.33 7.82
C ARG A 47 -3.48 -2.56 6.84
N SER A 48 -2.47 -1.71 6.89
CA SER A 48 -1.20 -1.93 6.20
C SER A 48 -0.26 -2.76 7.06
N VAL A 49 0.41 -3.72 6.46
CA VAL A 49 1.47 -4.54 7.06
C VAL A 49 2.67 -4.50 6.13
N LYS A 50 3.69 -3.73 6.52
CA LYS A 50 5.01 -3.78 5.88
C LYS A 50 5.86 -4.84 6.55
N VAL A 51 6.46 -5.72 5.75
CA VAL A 51 7.28 -6.83 6.24
C VAL A 51 8.69 -6.37 6.62
N THR A 52 9.19 -5.30 6.00
CA THR A 52 10.48 -4.69 6.30
C THR A 52 10.35 -3.19 6.53
N THR A 53 11.40 -2.58 7.08
CA THR A 53 11.50 -1.13 7.26
C THR A 53 12.02 -0.40 6.02
N GLY A 54 12.52 -1.12 5.00
CA GLY A 54 13.02 -0.50 3.76
C GLY A 54 14.41 0.15 3.87
N ASP A 55 15.20 -0.19 4.89
CA ASP A 55 16.49 0.45 5.23
C ASP A 55 17.56 0.41 4.12
N MET A 56 17.31 -0.28 3.00
CA MET A 56 18.19 -0.40 1.84
C MET A 56 17.69 0.33 0.59
N GLY A 57 16.61 1.11 0.69
CA GLY A 57 15.97 1.78 -0.46
C GLY A 57 16.70 3.03 -0.98
N SER A 58 17.74 3.50 -0.30
CA SER A 58 18.46 4.73 -0.67
C SER A 58 19.49 4.52 -1.77
N ARG A 59 19.56 5.48 -2.69
CA ARG A 59 20.66 5.61 -3.67
C ARG A 59 21.84 6.43 -3.13
N GLY A 60 21.72 7.01 -1.94
CA GLY A 60 22.73 7.87 -1.34
C GLY A 60 23.78 7.07 -0.58
N VAL A 61 25.03 7.09 -1.07
CA VAL A 61 26.19 6.41 -0.44
C VAL A 61 26.45 6.89 1.00
N LYS A 62 25.94 8.06 1.38
CA LYS A 62 26.17 8.69 2.69
C LYS A 62 25.05 8.48 3.72
N ILE A 63 23.94 7.85 3.35
CA ILE A 63 22.84 7.64 4.31
C ILE A 63 23.01 6.26 4.93
N SER A 64 23.13 6.18 6.25
CA SER A 64 23.20 4.88 6.92
C SER A 64 21.82 4.19 6.93
N GLN A 65 21.81 2.86 7.10
CA GLN A 65 20.57 2.12 7.31
C GLN A 65 19.77 2.66 8.50
N THR A 66 20.46 3.07 9.57
CA THR A 66 19.83 3.63 10.77
C THR A 66 19.16 4.97 10.48
N ASP A 67 19.80 5.83 9.68
CA ASP A 67 19.22 7.11 9.28
C ASP A 67 17.99 6.89 8.40
N LEU A 68 18.02 5.91 7.48
CA LEU A 68 16.89 5.58 6.62
C LEU A 68 15.70 5.01 7.40
N ARG A 69 15.99 4.19 8.42
CA ARG A 69 14.96 3.58 9.26
C ARG A 69 14.18 4.60 10.09
N ASN A 70 14.85 5.69 10.49
CA ASN A 70 14.31 6.72 11.37
C ASN A 70 13.75 7.94 10.63
N ALA A 71 13.86 7.96 9.30
CA ALA A 71 13.25 8.97 8.43
C ALA A 71 11.74 8.71 8.27
#